data_AF-W6VY60-F1
#
_entry.id   AF-W6VY60-F1
#
_cell.length_a   1.000
_cell.length_b   1.000
_cell.length_c   1.000
_cell.angle_alpha   90.00
_cell.angle_beta   90.00
_cell.angle_gamma   90.00
#
_symmetry.space_group_name_H-M   'P 1'
#
loop_
_entity.id
_entity.type
_entity.pdbx_description
1 polymer ?
#
loop_
_entity_poly.entity_id
_entity_poly.type
_entity_poly.pdbx_seq_one_letter_code
_entity_poly.pdbx_strand_id
1 'polypeptide(L)'
;MNEIRHFPIFQTRPEEVFVEGWKQHLADTGYPENFENVSTCRPHDMAGIVLLSGELKIPRARRFDGALAPCPLCSPGSPKFEIGVLAWFPAERTVQCIGHDCARRHLGEEYSQAAVVYRRESKAKRIISIWAELQDRAPRLREVGHALLPIAKAIEAARSRLENEAEQFCSIVRHELNFNNGRISEEIDTGLRDSRRRKVWETRQVGTIVGFEFLNTYRPAAQLRAVLKTLDSIDDPLPDWRPGNEDAESLEEILTRGQKMVSAVQRMKVVRDYLADARRFLHDNNLAVFELWGTLGNSPFETLSFRRKGNWLSLKGKSYYGQHSAYFELSPELFSPLPAATDSTFFVAGFGKGAQ
;
A
#
# COMPACT_ATOMS: atom_id res chain seq x y z
N MET A 1 17.99 -37.80 22.51
CA MET A 1 18.68 -36.55 22.89
C MET A 1 19.46 -36.11 21.67
N ASN A 2 19.30 -34.86 21.21
CA ASN A 2 20.06 -34.35 20.08
C ASN A 2 21.52 -34.16 20.51
N GLU A 3 22.44 -34.64 19.70
CA GLU A 3 23.87 -34.45 19.90
C GLU A 3 24.21 -32.95 19.77
N ILE A 4 24.94 -32.43 20.75
CA ILE A 4 25.43 -31.05 20.73
C ILE A 4 26.63 -31.00 19.77
N ARG A 5 26.55 -30.17 18.73
CA ARG A 5 27.54 -30.10 17.64
C ARG A 5 28.04 -28.66 17.49
N HIS A 6 29.31 -28.53 17.14
CA HIS A 6 30.01 -27.26 16.94
C HIS A 6 30.78 -27.29 15.62
N PHE A 7 30.40 -26.42 14.67
CA PHE A 7 30.93 -26.34 13.31
C PHE A 7 31.53 -24.94 13.03
N PRO A 8 32.77 -24.66 13.46
CA PRO A 8 33.43 -23.36 13.28
C PRO A 8 34.05 -23.21 11.88
N ILE A 9 33.24 -23.41 10.83
CA ILE A 9 33.73 -23.53 9.44
C ILE A 9 33.55 -22.25 8.61
N PHE A 10 32.74 -21.29 9.06
CA PHE A 10 32.38 -20.10 8.28
C PHE A 10 33.34 -18.95 8.56
N GLN A 11 34.46 -18.92 7.82
CA GLN A 11 35.47 -17.85 7.89
C GLN A 11 34.90 -16.47 7.56
N THR A 12 33.92 -16.44 6.67
CA THR A 12 33.19 -15.25 6.24
C THR A 12 31.70 -15.51 6.36
N ARG A 13 30.89 -14.46 6.17
CA ARG A 13 29.44 -14.57 6.13
C ARG A 13 29.04 -15.67 5.14
N PRO A 14 28.19 -16.64 5.54
CA PRO A 14 27.71 -17.67 4.64
C PRO A 14 26.98 -17.08 3.42
N GLU A 15 27.17 -17.70 2.27
CA GLU A 15 26.52 -17.28 1.02
C GLU A 15 25.02 -17.61 1.01
N GLU A 16 24.28 -16.94 0.11
CA GLU A 16 22.83 -17.12 -0.01
C GLU A 16 22.44 -18.57 -0.33
N VAL A 17 23.28 -19.29 -1.09
CA VAL A 17 23.06 -20.71 -1.44
C VAL A 17 22.94 -21.58 -0.18
N PHE A 18 23.75 -21.31 0.84
CA PHE A 18 23.66 -22.01 2.13
C PHE A 18 22.34 -21.69 2.85
N VAL A 19 21.93 -20.42 2.85
CA VAL A 19 20.70 -19.96 3.51
C VAL A 19 19.46 -20.56 2.84
N GLU A 20 19.41 -20.58 1.51
CA GLU A 20 18.31 -21.20 0.76
C GLU A 20 18.28 -22.72 0.93
N GLY A 21 19.44 -23.38 0.94
CA GLY A 21 19.54 -24.81 1.27
C GLY A 21 18.99 -25.10 2.67
N TRP A 22 19.32 -24.26 3.65
CA TRP A 22 18.80 -24.38 5.01
C TRP A 22 17.27 -24.16 5.07
N LYS A 23 16.74 -23.15 4.37
CA LYS A 23 15.30 -22.88 4.29
C LYS A 23 14.55 -24.06 3.66
N GLN A 24 15.09 -24.63 2.58
CA GLN A 24 14.52 -25.79 1.92
C GLN A 24 14.52 -27.00 2.86
N HIS A 25 15.64 -27.29 3.53
CA HIS A 25 15.72 -28.35 4.54
C HIS A 25 14.73 -28.14 5.70
N LEU A 26 14.56 -26.90 6.17
CA LEU A 26 13.59 -26.57 7.20
C LEU A 26 12.16 -26.84 6.71
N ALA A 27 11.84 -26.44 5.48
CA ALA A 27 10.55 -26.72 4.86
C ALA A 27 10.32 -28.23 4.74
N ASP A 28 11.35 -29.00 4.37
CA ASP A 28 11.26 -30.43 4.10
C ASP A 28 11.15 -31.29 5.36
N THR A 29 11.94 -30.98 6.38
CA THR A 29 12.10 -31.84 7.55
C THR A 29 11.44 -31.26 8.80
N GLY A 30 11.34 -29.93 8.92
CA GLY A 30 11.01 -29.27 10.18
C GLY A 30 12.12 -29.33 11.24
N TYR A 31 13.31 -29.84 10.93
CA TYR A 31 14.45 -29.97 11.85
C TYR A 31 15.61 -29.04 11.47
N PRO A 32 15.52 -27.72 11.75
CA PRO A 32 16.57 -26.76 11.39
C PRO A 32 17.91 -27.10 12.05
N GLU A 33 17.87 -27.72 13.23
CA GLU A 33 19.06 -28.11 13.98
C GLU A 33 19.84 -29.25 13.31
N ASN A 34 19.21 -30.01 12.41
CA ASN A 34 19.82 -31.15 11.73
C ASN A 34 20.47 -30.78 10.40
N PHE A 35 20.34 -29.53 9.95
CA PHE A 35 20.96 -29.10 8.69
C PHE A 35 22.49 -29.14 8.80
N GLU A 36 23.13 -29.42 7.67
CA GLU A 36 24.59 -29.52 7.59
C GLU A 36 25.23 -28.21 8.07
N ASN A 37 26.29 -28.34 8.87
CA ASN A 37 27.10 -27.21 9.37
C ASN A 37 26.35 -26.17 10.23
N VAL A 38 25.14 -26.49 10.71
CA VAL A 38 24.45 -25.69 11.73
C VAL A 38 24.84 -26.18 13.12
N SER A 39 25.50 -25.30 13.89
CA SER A 39 25.90 -25.58 15.27
C SER A 39 24.70 -25.57 16.21
N THR A 40 24.74 -26.44 17.21
CA THR A 40 23.69 -26.55 18.24
C THR A 40 24.20 -26.23 19.64
N CYS A 41 25.50 -26.05 19.83
CA CYS A 41 26.09 -25.61 21.09
C CYS A 41 25.82 -24.13 21.37
N ARG A 42 25.84 -23.76 22.65
CA ARG A 42 25.71 -22.36 23.06
C ARG A 42 26.93 -21.55 22.59
N PRO A 43 26.73 -20.39 21.95
CA PRO A 43 27.83 -19.50 21.59
C PRO A 43 28.47 -18.91 22.86
N HIS A 44 29.79 -18.83 22.85
CA HIS A 44 30.63 -18.21 23.88
C HIS A 44 30.71 -16.69 23.68
N ASP A 45 30.72 -16.23 22.44
CA ASP A 45 30.75 -14.82 22.07
C ASP A 45 29.48 -14.45 21.29
N MET A 46 28.74 -13.50 21.84
CA MET A 46 27.44 -13.05 21.32
C MET A 46 27.52 -11.67 20.65
N ALA A 47 28.71 -11.07 20.55
CA ALA A 47 28.88 -9.76 19.93
C ALA A 47 28.90 -9.84 18.39
N GLY A 48 28.36 -8.81 17.72
CA GLY A 48 28.50 -8.66 16.26
C GLY A 48 27.75 -9.73 15.45
N ILE A 49 26.67 -10.28 16.00
CA ILE A 49 25.86 -11.28 15.31
C ILE A 49 25.31 -10.73 13.99
N VAL A 50 25.21 -11.60 12.99
CA VAL A 50 24.62 -11.26 11.69
C VAL A 50 23.45 -12.19 11.43
N LEU A 51 22.26 -11.63 11.23
CA LEU A 51 21.12 -12.44 10.82
C LEU A 51 21.25 -12.81 9.33
N LEU A 52 21.04 -14.08 9.03
CA LEU A 52 21.03 -14.64 7.69
C LEU A 52 19.62 -14.87 7.17
N SER A 53 18.63 -14.94 8.07
CA SER A 53 17.22 -15.06 7.72
C SER A 53 16.35 -14.12 8.56
N GLY A 54 15.13 -13.89 8.07
CA GLY A 54 14.06 -13.32 8.87
C GLY A 54 13.50 -14.36 9.84
N GLU A 55 12.46 -13.97 10.57
CA GLU A 55 11.69 -14.87 11.41
C GLU A 55 11.00 -15.92 10.53
N LEU A 56 11.24 -17.19 10.84
CA LEU A 56 10.69 -18.33 10.11
C LEU A 56 9.98 -19.26 11.10
N LYS A 57 8.78 -19.67 10.71
CA LYS A 57 7.98 -20.62 11.45
C LYS A 57 8.49 -22.04 11.19
N ILE A 58 8.79 -22.78 12.25
CA ILE A 58 9.21 -24.18 12.18
C ILE A 58 7.97 -25.05 11.87
N PRO A 59 7.98 -25.85 10.79
CA PRO A 59 6.87 -26.75 10.44
C PRO A 59 6.67 -27.89 11.47
N ARG A 60 6.00 -27.61 12.59
CA ARG A 60 5.80 -28.58 13.69
C ARG A 60 5.14 -29.88 13.25
N ALA A 61 4.24 -29.84 12.27
CA ALA A 61 3.61 -31.04 11.71
C ALA A 61 4.60 -32.06 11.11
N ARG A 62 5.83 -31.63 10.77
CA ARG A 62 6.90 -32.49 10.26
C ARG A 62 7.83 -33.03 11.36
N ARG A 63 7.69 -32.52 12.59
CA ARG A 63 8.47 -32.96 13.75
C ARG A 63 7.71 -34.05 14.51
N PHE A 64 8.44 -35.01 15.04
CA PHE A 64 7.94 -36.02 15.97
C PHE A 64 7.17 -35.36 17.12
N ASP A 65 5.95 -35.84 17.39
CA ASP A 65 5.00 -35.29 18.37
C ASP A 65 4.70 -33.79 18.25
N GLY A 66 4.98 -33.16 17.10
CA GLY A 66 4.80 -31.72 16.96
C GLY A 66 5.70 -30.90 17.89
N ALA A 67 6.84 -31.46 18.30
CA ALA A 67 7.76 -30.83 19.25
C ALA A 67 8.31 -29.49 18.73
N LEU A 68 8.68 -28.59 19.65
CA LEU A 68 9.38 -27.34 19.31
C LEU A 68 10.84 -27.61 18.89
N ALA A 69 11.47 -26.64 18.23
CA ALA A 69 12.89 -26.68 17.93
C ALA A 69 13.74 -26.34 19.18
N PRO A 70 14.89 -26.99 19.39
CA PRO A 70 15.80 -26.66 20.48
C PRO A 70 16.53 -25.34 20.21
N CYS A 71 16.85 -24.59 21.27
CA CYS A 71 17.52 -23.28 21.15
C CYS A 71 18.95 -23.33 21.69
N PRO A 72 19.97 -23.10 20.85
CA PRO A 72 21.37 -23.08 21.27
C PRO A 72 21.67 -22.07 22.39
N LEU A 73 20.95 -20.93 22.42
CA LEU A 73 21.20 -19.88 23.42
C LEU A 73 20.79 -20.27 24.85
N CYS A 74 19.65 -20.95 25.01
CA CYS A 74 19.03 -21.15 26.32
C CYS A 74 18.88 -22.62 26.72
N SER A 75 18.68 -23.53 25.78
CA SER A 75 18.57 -24.97 26.04
C SER A 75 18.91 -25.80 24.78
N PRO A 76 20.21 -26.01 24.50
CA PRO A 76 20.70 -26.76 23.34
C PRO A 76 20.04 -28.13 23.10
N GLY A 77 19.66 -28.82 24.17
CA GLY A 77 19.09 -30.18 24.10
C GLY A 77 17.57 -30.27 24.26
N SER A 78 16.86 -29.16 24.48
CA SER A 78 15.44 -29.19 24.86
C SER A 78 14.58 -28.33 23.92
N PRO A 79 13.37 -28.78 23.53
CA PRO A 79 12.44 -28.00 22.71
C PRO A 79 12.11 -26.63 23.33
N LYS A 80 12.20 -25.53 22.56
CA LYS A 80 12.01 -24.16 23.06
C LYS A 80 11.21 -23.21 22.18
N PHE A 81 11.29 -23.27 20.86
CA PHE A 81 10.64 -22.28 20.00
C PHE A 81 9.94 -22.87 18.79
N GLU A 82 8.92 -22.14 18.32
CA GLU A 82 8.22 -22.38 17.06
C GLU A 82 8.62 -21.38 15.96
N ILE A 83 9.17 -20.23 16.34
CA ILE A 83 9.62 -19.18 15.42
C ILE A 83 11.08 -18.85 15.74
N GLY A 84 11.95 -18.98 14.73
CA GLY A 84 13.38 -18.77 14.87
C GLY A 84 13.98 -17.98 13.71
N VAL A 85 15.26 -17.66 13.86
CA VAL A 85 16.08 -16.99 12.86
C VAL A 85 17.38 -17.78 12.68
N LEU A 86 17.95 -17.73 11.49
CA LEU A 86 19.31 -18.21 11.22
C LEU A 86 20.28 -17.05 11.47
N ALA A 87 21.27 -17.27 12.34
CA ALA A 87 22.27 -16.26 12.70
C ALA A 87 23.69 -16.81 12.52
N TRP A 88 24.58 -15.97 12.01
CA TRP A 88 26.02 -16.21 11.97
C TRP A 88 26.69 -15.45 13.11
N PHE A 89 27.61 -16.14 13.79
CA PHE A 89 28.42 -15.62 14.89
C PHE A 89 29.86 -15.46 14.39
N PRO A 90 30.30 -14.25 13.99
CA PRO A 90 31.57 -14.07 13.30
C PRO A 90 32.79 -14.50 14.14
N ALA A 91 32.78 -14.20 15.44
CA ALA A 91 33.87 -14.55 16.36
C ALA A 91 34.09 -16.07 16.45
N GLU A 92 33.00 -16.85 16.43
CA GLU A 92 33.05 -18.31 16.53
C GLU A 92 33.03 -19.01 15.17
N ARG A 93 32.80 -18.28 14.07
CA ARG A 93 32.67 -18.84 12.71
C ARG A 93 31.59 -19.91 12.60
N THR A 94 30.53 -19.79 13.41
CA THR A 94 29.41 -20.75 13.45
C THR A 94 28.11 -20.12 12.96
N VAL A 95 27.23 -20.97 12.41
CA VAL A 95 25.85 -20.61 12.11
C VAL A 95 24.92 -21.39 13.04
N GLN A 96 23.90 -20.73 13.56
CA GLN A 96 22.95 -21.32 14.49
C GLN A 96 21.52 -20.90 14.16
N CYS A 97 20.56 -21.81 14.34
CA CYS A 97 19.15 -21.46 14.36
C CYS A 97 18.72 -21.18 15.80
N ILE A 98 18.28 -19.95 16.07
CA ILE A 98 17.94 -19.48 17.41
C ILE A 98 16.49 -19.01 17.45
N GLY A 99 15.79 -19.26 18.56
CA GLY A 99 14.41 -18.78 18.73
C GLY A 99 14.35 -17.25 18.81
N HIS A 100 13.45 -16.60 18.10
CA HIS A 100 13.41 -15.13 18.00
C HIS A 100 13.24 -14.44 19.39
N ASP A 101 12.36 -14.97 20.25
CA ASP A 101 12.19 -14.49 21.64
C ASP A 101 13.43 -14.75 22.50
N CYS A 102 14.10 -15.87 22.26
CA CYS A 102 15.34 -16.21 22.95
C CYS A 102 16.47 -15.26 22.53
N ALA A 103 16.57 -14.96 21.23
CA ALA A 103 17.52 -13.99 20.70
C ALA A 103 17.28 -12.62 21.30
N ARG A 104 16.04 -12.11 21.30
CA ARG A 104 15.68 -10.83 21.92
C ARG A 104 16.04 -10.78 23.42
N ARG A 105 15.80 -11.87 24.16
CA ARG A 105 16.10 -11.94 25.60
C ARG A 105 17.60 -12.01 25.90
N HIS A 106 18.35 -12.81 25.15
CA HIS A 106 19.75 -13.14 25.49
C HIS A 106 20.77 -12.23 24.79
N LEU A 107 20.46 -11.73 23.59
CA LEU A 107 21.34 -10.88 22.79
C LEU A 107 20.96 -9.39 22.92
N GLY A 108 19.71 -9.08 23.31
CA GLY A 108 19.25 -7.73 23.58
C GLY A 108 19.42 -6.79 22.38
N GLU A 109 20.25 -5.77 22.57
CA GLU A 109 20.50 -4.71 21.59
C GLU A 109 21.20 -5.24 20.32
N GLU A 110 22.12 -6.19 20.45
CA GLU A 110 22.83 -6.81 19.31
C GLU A 110 21.85 -7.44 18.32
N TYR A 111 20.81 -8.12 18.83
CA TYR A 111 19.75 -8.69 18.00
C TYR A 111 18.90 -7.62 17.32
N SER A 112 18.56 -6.55 18.04
CA SER A 112 17.79 -5.44 17.48
C SER A 112 18.54 -4.77 16.32
N GLN A 113 19.83 -4.53 16.48
CA GLN A 113 20.69 -3.95 15.45
C GLN A 113 20.85 -4.89 14.25
N ALA A 114 21.17 -6.16 14.48
CA ALA A 114 21.28 -7.16 13.42
C ALA A 114 19.96 -7.34 12.64
N ALA A 115 18.80 -7.25 13.32
CA ALA A 115 17.49 -7.29 12.69
C ALA A 115 17.19 -6.04 11.85
N VAL A 116 17.65 -4.85 12.24
CA VAL A 116 17.55 -3.65 11.41
C VAL A 116 18.38 -3.79 10.15
N VAL A 117 19.64 -4.24 10.28
CA VAL A 117 20.55 -4.47 9.15
C VAL A 117 19.95 -5.50 8.19
N TYR A 118 19.56 -6.67 8.69
CA TYR A 118 18.96 -7.71 7.86
C TYR A 118 17.70 -7.25 7.12
N ARG A 119 16.82 -6.46 7.77
CA ARG A 119 15.62 -5.91 7.11
C ARG A 119 15.99 -4.95 5.97
N ARG A 120 17.00 -4.09 6.17
CA ARG A 120 17.49 -3.18 5.12
C ARG A 120 18.10 -3.97 3.97
N GLU A 121 18.99 -4.91 4.25
CA GLU A 121 19.61 -5.77 3.23
C GLU A 121 18.58 -6.58 2.45
N SER A 122 17.61 -7.19 3.14
CA SER A 122 16.54 -7.98 2.51
C SER A 122 15.66 -7.11 1.60
N LYS A 123 15.38 -5.88 2.01
CA LYS A 123 14.63 -4.93 1.19
C LYS A 123 15.44 -4.49 -0.03
N ALA A 124 16.74 -4.25 0.12
CA ALA A 124 17.62 -3.91 -1.00
C ALA A 124 17.73 -5.06 -2.01
N LYS A 125 17.96 -6.30 -1.56
CA LYS A 125 17.91 -7.51 -2.40
C LYS A 125 16.62 -7.58 -3.22
N ARG A 126 15.47 -7.35 -2.56
CA ARG A 126 14.17 -7.39 -3.22
C ARG A 126 14.02 -6.28 -4.28
N ILE A 127 14.53 -5.07 -4.00
CA ILE A 127 14.53 -3.97 -4.97
C ILE A 127 15.38 -4.34 -6.18
N ILE A 128 16.61 -4.82 -5.95
CA ILE A 128 17.53 -5.25 -7.00
C ILE A 128 16.86 -6.32 -7.88
N SER A 129 16.22 -7.33 -7.27
CA SER A 129 15.61 -8.43 -8.01
C SER A 129 14.45 -8.01 -8.92
N ILE A 130 13.77 -6.91 -8.62
CA ILE A 130 12.64 -6.40 -9.43
C ILE A 130 13.03 -5.22 -10.33
N TRP A 131 14.24 -4.68 -10.21
CA TRP A 131 14.62 -3.43 -10.87
C TRP A 131 14.55 -3.55 -12.40
N ALA A 132 15.09 -4.64 -12.95
CA ALA A 132 15.05 -4.91 -14.39
C ALA A 132 13.61 -5.05 -14.92
N GLU A 133 12.72 -5.71 -14.17
CA GLU A 133 11.29 -5.80 -14.53
C GLU A 133 10.63 -4.42 -14.53
N LEU A 134 10.95 -3.57 -13.55
CA LEU A 134 10.43 -2.21 -13.49
C LEU A 134 10.96 -1.36 -14.66
N GLN A 135 12.22 -1.52 -15.04
CA GLN A 135 12.82 -0.85 -16.20
C GLN A 135 12.12 -1.25 -17.50
N ASP A 136 11.90 -2.56 -17.72
CA ASP A 136 11.18 -3.07 -18.89
C ASP A 136 9.75 -2.51 -18.98
N ARG A 137 9.09 -2.33 -17.83
CA ARG A 137 7.72 -1.80 -17.74
C ARG A 137 7.63 -0.28 -17.79
N ALA A 138 8.73 0.43 -17.59
CA ALA A 138 8.75 1.89 -17.47
C ALA A 138 8.17 2.62 -18.69
N PRO A 139 8.47 2.24 -19.95
CA PRO A 139 7.89 2.89 -21.13
C PRO A 139 6.36 2.88 -21.12
N ARG A 140 5.76 1.71 -20.85
CA ARG A 140 4.30 1.56 -20.76
C ARG A 140 3.70 2.38 -19.61
N LEU A 141 4.37 2.43 -18.47
CA LEU A 141 3.93 3.26 -17.34
C LEU A 141 3.96 4.75 -17.69
N ARG A 142 5.00 5.21 -18.39
CA ARG A 142 5.08 6.60 -18.88
C ARG A 142 3.96 6.91 -19.86
N GLU A 143 3.67 6.03 -20.82
CA GLU A 143 2.55 6.17 -21.76
C GLU A 143 1.21 6.33 -21.01
N VAL A 144 0.93 5.46 -20.04
CA VAL A 144 -0.25 5.56 -19.19
C VAL A 144 -0.28 6.90 -18.44
N GLY A 145 0.82 7.31 -17.83
CA GLY A 145 0.93 8.58 -17.12
C GLY A 145 0.68 9.79 -18.02
N HIS A 146 1.23 9.80 -19.24
CA HIS A 146 1.00 10.84 -20.23
C HIS A 146 -0.45 10.88 -20.72
N ALA A 147 -1.10 9.72 -20.91
CA ALA A 147 -2.51 9.64 -21.28
C ALA A 147 -3.44 10.12 -20.15
N LEU A 148 -3.10 9.88 -18.88
CA LEU A 148 -3.88 10.32 -17.72
C LEU A 148 -3.72 11.82 -17.42
N LEU A 149 -2.57 12.41 -17.74
CA LEU A 149 -2.25 13.80 -17.42
C LEU A 149 -3.25 14.84 -17.96
N PRO A 150 -3.70 14.81 -19.24
CA PRO A 150 -4.70 15.77 -19.73
C PRO A 150 -6.04 15.61 -19.00
N ILE A 151 -6.46 14.39 -18.69
CA ILE A 151 -7.69 14.09 -17.93
C ILE A 151 -7.60 14.69 -16.52
N ALA A 152 -6.46 14.50 -15.86
CA ALA A 152 -6.21 15.06 -14.54
C ALA A 152 -6.25 16.59 -14.51
N LYS A 153 -5.67 17.24 -15.52
CA LYS A 153 -5.73 18.71 -15.68
C LYS A 153 -7.17 19.17 -15.90
N ALA A 154 -7.95 18.46 -16.74
CA ALA A 154 -9.33 18.78 -17.00
C ALA A 154 -10.20 18.70 -15.74
N ILE A 155 -10.02 17.66 -14.92
CA ILE A 155 -10.71 17.51 -13.63
C ILE A 155 -10.34 18.64 -12.66
N GLU A 156 -9.04 18.94 -12.50
CA GLU A 156 -8.61 20.04 -11.63
C GLU A 156 -9.15 21.40 -12.08
N ALA A 157 -9.16 21.65 -13.40
CA ALA A 157 -9.70 22.88 -13.99
C ALA A 157 -11.21 23.00 -13.76
N ALA A 158 -11.97 21.92 -14.01
CA ALA A 158 -13.42 21.90 -13.77
C ALA A 158 -13.75 22.13 -12.30
N ARG A 159 -13.03 21.47 -11.37
CA ARG A 159 -13.21 21.69 -9.93
C ARG A 159 -12.89 23.13 -9.55
N SER A 160 -11.76 23.67 -10.02
CA SER A 160 -11.35 25.04 -9.71
C SER A 160 -12.37 26.06 -10.20
N ARG A 161 -12.94 25.89 -11.40
CA ARG A 161 -13.99 26.77 -11.90
C ARG A 161 -15.27 26.65 -11.09
N LEU A 162 -15.68 25.43 -10.75
CA LEU A 162 -16.86 25.21 -9.91
C LEU A 162 -16.71 25.89 -8.54
N GLU A 163 -15.56 25.73 -7.89
CA GLU A 163 -15.26 26.34 -6.59
C GLU A 163 -15.26 27.88 -6.67
N ASN A 164 -14.66 28.44 -7.73
CA ASN A 164 -14.51 29.88 -7.89
C ASN A 164 -15.81 30.59 -8.31
N GLU A 165 -16.62 29.95 -9.16
CA GLU A 165 -17.86 30.55 -9.66
C GLU A 165 -19.03 30.32 -8.70
N ALA A 166 -19.14 29.12 -8.11
CA ALA A 166 -20.18 28.77 -7.15
C ALA A 166 -19.63 28.73 -5.73
N GLU A 167 -19.34 29.91 -5.17
CA GLU A 167 -18.81 30.07 -3.82
C GLU A 167 -19.61 29.25 -2.80
N GLN A 168 -18.92 28.53 -1.89
CA GLN A 168 -19.49 27.66 -0.84
C GLN A 168 -20.30 26.43 -1.31
N PHE A 169 -20.75 26.35 -2.56
CA PHE A 169 -21.53 25.22 -3.07
C PHE A 169 -20.79 23.89 -2.86
N CYS A 170 -19.53 23.81 -3.29
CA CYS A 170 -18.72 22.61 -3.14
C CYS A 170 -18.56 22.20 -1.68
N SER A 171 -18.44 23.16 -0.76
CA SER A 171 -18.30 22.87 0.67
C SER A 171 -19.58 22.27 1.26
N ILE A 172 -20.74 22.84 0.92
CA ILE A 172 -22.06 22.35 1.34
C ILE A 172 -22.27 20.93 0.81
N VAL A 173 -22.13 20.74 -0.51
CA VAL A 173 -22.35 19.43 -1.15
C VAL A 173 -21.38 18.39 -0.59
N ARG A 174 -20.10 18.73 -0.41
CA ARG A 174 -19.11 17.81 0.16
C ARG A 174 -19.48 17.41 1.59
N HIS A 175 -19.94 18.33 2.43
CA HIS A 175 -20.36 18.03 3.79
C HIS A 175 -21.51 17.01 3.81
N GLU A 176 -22.56 17.29 3.04
CA GLU A 176 -23.76 16.46 2.93
C GLU A 176 -23.47 15.07 2.34
N LEU A 177 -22.68 15.01 1.26
CA LEU A 177 -22.33 13.74 0.63
C LEU A 177 -21.39 12.90 1.51
N ASN A 178 -20.46 13.52 2.25
CA ASN A 178 -19.62 12.79 3.19
C ASN A 178 -20.44 12.23 4.36
N PHE A 179 -21.38 13.01 4.90
CA PHE A 179 -22.25 12.57 5.99
C PHE A 179 -23.11 11.37 5.58
N ASN A 180 -23.64 11.39 4.35
CA ASN A 180 -24.53 10.35 3.84
C ASN A 180 -23.84 9.29 2.96
N ASN A 181 -22.51 9.28 2.89
CA ASN A 181 -21.72 8.41 2.01
C ASN A 181 -22.24 8.38 0.55
N GLY A 182 -22.50 9.57 0.01
CA GLY A 182 -23.02 9.80 -1.34
C GLY A 182 -24.52 9.54 -1.52
N ARG A 183 -25.23 9.02 -0.52
CA ARG A 183 -26.66 8.71 -0.63
C ARG A 183 -27.52 9.97 -0.51
N ILE A 184 -28.51 10.09 -1.39
CA ILE A 184 -29.58 11.08 -1.28
C ILE A 184 -30.86 10.33 -0.92
N SER A 185 -31.52 10.75 0.15
CA SER A 185 -32.75 10.14 0.64
C SER A 185 -33.81 11.19 0.95
N GLU A 186 -35.07 10.79 0.90
CA GLU A 186 -36.24 11.58 1.27
C GLU A 186 -36.93 10.94 2.46
N GLU A 187 -37.40 11.74 3.42
CA GLU A 187 -38.27 11.27 4.50
C GLU A 187 -39.73 11.44 4.09
N ILE A 188 -40.46 10.33 4.00
CA ILE A 188 -41.86 10.30 3.58
C ILE A 188 -42.73 10.03 4.82
N ASP A 189 -43.73 10.89 5.06
CA ASP A 189 -44.76 10.63 6.07
C ASP A 189 -45.63 9.48 5.57
N THR A 190 -45.54 8.31 6.21
CA THR A 190 -46.32 7.14 5.82
C THR A 190 -47.82 7.29 6.08
N GLY A 191 -48.23 8.35 6.79
CA GLY A 191 -49.60 8.52 7.27
C GLY A 191 -49.96 7.61 8.45
N LEU A 192 -49.06 6.70 8.84
CA LEU A 192 -49.22 5.82 9.98
C LEU A 192 -48.77 6.51 11.26
N ARG A 193 -49.35 6.08 12.38
CA ARG A 193 -48.95 6.50 13.72
C ARG A 193 -48.45 5.31 14.52
N ASP A 194 -47.36 5.49 15.25
CA ASP A 194 -46.84 4.48 16.19
C ASP A 194 -47.79 4.29 17.39
N SER A 195 -47.50 3.30 18.24
CA SER A 195 -48.27 3.04 19.47
C SER A 195 -48.30 4.22 20.46
N ARG A 196 -47.47 5.23 20.26
CA ARG A 196 -47.41 6.49 21.02
C ARG A 196 -48.04 7.67 20.28
N ARG A 197 -48.82 7.41 19.22
CA ARG A 197 -49.49 8.41 18.35
C ARG A 197 -48.55 9.36 17.60
N ARG A 198 -47.26 9.05 17.48
CA ARG A 198 -46.30 9.84 16.68
C ARG A 198 -46.33 9.38 15.23
N LYS A 199 -46.14 10.32 14.30
CA LYS A 199 -46.04 10.02 12.87
C LYS A 199 -44.86 9.10 12.59
N VAL A 200 -45.08 8.08 11.76
CA VAL A 200 -44.04 7.18 11.29
C VAL A 200 -43.50 7.71 9.97
N TRP A 201 -42.21 8.01 9.95
CA TRP A 201 -41.48 8.44 8.77
C TRP A 201 -40.71 7.27 8.18
N GLU A 202 -40.74 7.14 6.86
CA GLU A 202 -39.93 6.18 6.13
C GLU A 202 -38.86 6.92 5.32
N THR A 203 -37.60 6.52 5.47
CA THR A 203 -36.49 7.05 4.68
C THR A 203 -36.38 6.27 3.38
N ARG A 204 -36.72 6.92 2.26
CA ARG A 204 -36.59 6.34 0.92
C ARG A 204 -35.30 6.83 0.28
N GLN A 205 -34.46 5.91 -0.19
CA GLN A 205 -33.30 6.29 -1.00
C GLN A 205 -33.75 6.73 -2.40
N VAL A 206 -33.39 7.96 -2.76
CA VAL A 206 -33.76 8.60 -4.03
C VAL A 206 -32.65 8.42 -5.07
N GLY A 207 -31.39 8.46 -4.63
CA GLY A 207 -30.24 8.28 -5.52
C GLY A 207 -28.92 8.12 -4.78
N THR A 208 -27.85 7.96 -5.55
CA THR A 208 -26.48 7.95 -5.03
C THR A 208 -25.58 8.74 -5.96
N ILE A 209 -24.94 9.77 -5.42
CA ILE A 209 -23.90 10.51 -6.10
C ILE A 209 -22.59 9.73 -5.96
N VAL A 210 -22.04 9.29 -7.09
CA VAL A 210 -20.71 8.67 -7.18
C VAL A 210 -19.66 9.71 -7.58
N GLY A 211 -18.37 9.46 -7.38
CA GLY A 211 -17.36 10.44 -7.78
C GLY A 211 -17.25 11.65 -6.87
N PHE A 212 -17.92 11.70 -5.71
CA PHE A 212 -17.94 12.90 -4.87
C PHE A 212 -16.57 13.28 -4.28
N GLU A 213 -15.57 12.39 -4.36
CA GLU A 213 -14.17 12.73 -4.12
C GLU A 213 -13.64 13.84 -5.07
N PHE A 214 -14.33 14.10 -6.19
CA PHE A 214 -14.11 15.27 -7.03
C PHE A 214 -14.08 16.58 -6.23
N LEU A 215 -14.89 16.69 -5.17
CA LEU A 215 -15.00 17.88 -4.31
C LEU A 215 -13.85 17.99 -3.28
N ASN A 216 -12.99 16.97 -3.17
CA ASN A 216 -11.83 17.03 -2.29
C ASN A 216 -10.72 17.89 -2.90
N THR A 217 -9.74 18.29 -2.08
CA THR A 217 -8.61 19.15 -2.49
C THR A 217 -7.48 18.38 -3.19
N TYR A 218 -7.71 17.14 -3.61
CA TYR A 218 -6.71 16.29 -4.27
C TYR A 218 -6.20 16.92 -5.59
N ARG A 219 -4.91 16.75 -5.88
CA ARG A 219 -4.20 17.37 -7.02
C ARG A 219 -3.61 16.29 -7.95
N PRO A 220 -4.43 15.53 -8.69
CA PRO A 220 -3.97 14.39 -9.49
C PRO A 220 -2.90 14.76 -10.54
N ALA A 221 -2.97 15.96 -11.14
CA ALA A 221 -2.01 16.35 -12.17
C ALA A 221 -0.61 16.61 -11.58
N ALA A 222 -0.53 17.19 -10.38
CA ALA A 222 0.74 17.34 -9.67
C ALA A 222 1.33 15.98 -9.28
N GLN A 223 0.50 15.05 -8.81
CA GLN A 223 0.93 13.69 -8.47
C GLN A 223 1.46 12.94 -9.70
N LEU A 224 0.76 13.01 -10.85
CA LEU A 224 1.23 12.37 -12.09
C LEU A 224 2.55 12.93 -12.59
N ARG A 225 2.76 14.26 -12.53
CA ARG A 225 4.06 14.85 -12.89
C ARG A 225 5.20 14.33 -12.00
N ALA A 226 4.96 14.19 -10.69
CA ALA A 226 5.95 13.65 -9.77
C ALA A 226 6.25 12.17 -10.05
N VAL A 227 5.21 11.39 -10.39
CA VAL A 227 5.35 9.99 -10.80
C VAL A 227 6.15 9.87 -12.09
N LEU A 228 5.81 10.63 -13.13
CA LEU A 228 6.53 10.63 -14.42
C LEU A 228 8.01 10.99 -14.22
N LYS A 229 8.30 12.05 -13.46
CA LYS A 229 9.68 12.41 -13.10
C LYS A 229 10.44 11.29 -12.39
N THR A 230 9.74 10.52 -11.53
CA THR A 230 10.36 9.37 -10.85
C THR A 230 10.60 8.22 -11.82
N LEU A 231 9.68 7.96 -12.76
CA LEU A 231 9.85 6.95 -13.80
C LEU A 231 11.01 7.31 -14.73
N ASP A 232 11.24 8.58 -15.01
CA ASP A 232 12.37 9.02 -15.84
C ASP A 232 13.73 8.67 -15.21
N SER A 233 13.85 8.59 -13.88
CA SER A 233 15.10 8.21 -13.21
C SER A 233 15.32 6.70 -13.06
N ILE A 234 14.48 5.86 -13.69
CA ILE A 234 14.63 4.40 -13.62
C ILE A 234 15.65 3.86 -14.62
N ASP A 235 15.91 4.60 -15.70
CA ASP A 235 16.80 4.15 -16.76
C ASP A 235 18.26 4.11 -16.26
N ASP A 236 18.57 4.88 -15.21
CA ASP A 236 19.84 4.82 -14.50
C ASP A 236 19.96 3.47 -13.75
N PRO A 237 21.07 2.71 -13.91
CA PRO A 237 21.27 1.48 -13.15
C PRO A 237 21.37 1.76 -11.64
N LEU A 238 21.03 0.76 -10.82
CA LEU A 238 21.33 0.78 -9.39
C LEU A 238 22.84 0.59 -9.16
N PRO A 239 23.41 1.11 -8.06
CA PRO A 239 24.80 0.83 -7.72
C PRO A 239 25.01 -0.67 -7.46
N ASP A 240 26.22 -1.16 -7.72
CA ASP A 240 26.59 -2.55 -7.41
C ASP A 240 26.73 -2.71 -5.89
N TRP A 241 25.80 -3.44 -5.29
CA TRP A 241 25.76 -3.67 -3.85
C TRP A 241 25.49 -5.14 -3.55
N ARG A 242 26.16 -5.65 -2.52
CA ARG A 242 25.99 -7.02 -2.02
C ARG A 242 25.84 -7.03 -0.49
N PRO A 243 25.10 -8.00 0.07
CA PRO A 243 24.97 -8.16 1.51
C PRO A 243 26.34 -8.32 2.19
N GLY A 244 26.53 -7.64 3.32
CA GLY A 244 27.81 -7.62 4.02
C GLY A 244 28.87 -6.69 3.41
N ASN A 245 28.57 -5.98 2.31
CA ASN A 245 29.41 -4.86 1.88
C ASN A 245 29.26 -3.70 2.87
N GLU A 246 30.37 -3.07 3.26
CA GLU A 246 30.42 -1.91 4.15
C GLU A 246 29.97 -0.61 3.46
N ASP A 247 29.67 -0.67 2.15
CA ASP A 247 29.13 0.46 1.38
C ASP A 247 27.67 0.79 1.76
N ALA A 248 27.55 1.57 2.84
CA ALA A 248 26.29 2.09 3.35
C ALA A 248 25.63 3.11 2.40
N GLU A 249 26.41 3.80 1.57
CA GLU A 249 25.89 4.81 0.63
C GLU A 249 25.12 4.14 -0.51
N SER A 250 25.70 3.11 -1.14
CA SER A 250 25.03 2.33 -2.18
C SER A 250 23.76 1.65 -1.66
N LEU A 251 23.81 1.10 -0.44
CA LEU A 251 22.63 0.51 0.20
C LEU A 251 21.51 1.54 0.36
N GLU A 252 21.83 2.73 0.89
CA GLU A 252 20.82 3.78 1.11
C GLU A 252 20.26 4.33 -0.20
N GLU A 253 21.09 4.46 -1.23
CA GLU A 253 20.64 4.85 -2.57
C GLU A 253 19.64 3.84 -3.13
N ILE A 254 19.95 2.53 -3.09
CA ILE A 254 19.05 1.46 -3.56
C ILE A 254 17.72 1.52 -2.83
N LEU A 255 17.75 1.62 -1.50
CA LEU A 255 16.54 1.69 -0.69
C LEU A 255 15.69 2.92 -1.04
N THR A 256 16.34 4.07 -1.20
CA THR A 256 15.68 5.33 -1.55
C THR A 256 15.06 5.27 -2.94
N ARG A 257 15.83 4.87 -3.96
CA ARG A 257 15.38 4.80 -5.36
C ARG A 257 14.30 3.75 -5.54
N GLY A 258 14.49 2.55 -4.98
CA GLY A 258 13.49 1.48 -5.03
C GLY A 258 12.19 1.86 -4.33
N GLN A 259 12.25 2.45 -3.13
CA GLN A 259 11.04 2.89 -2.43
C GLN A 259 10.30 3.99 -3.21
N LYS A 260 11.03 4.99 -3.75
CA LYS A 260 10.45 6.03 -4.59
C LYS A 260 9.75 5.43 -5.81
N MET A 261 10.38 4.45 -6.47
CA MET A 261 9.82 3.80 -7.65
C MET A 261 8.55 3.01 -7.35
N VAL A 262 8.59 2.13 -6.34
CA VAL A 262 7.42 1.36 -5.89
C VAL A 262 6.26 2.29 -5.51
N SER A 263 6.56 3.34 -4.75
CA SER A 263 5.56 4.34 -4.37
C SER A 263 5.03 5.13 -5.57
N ALA A 264 5.84 5.40 -6.60
CA ALA A 264 5.40 6.07 -7.81
C ALA A 264 4.40 5.20 -8.61
N VAL A 265 4.67 3.91 -8.78
CA VAL A 265 3.76 2.97 -9.45
C VAL A 265 2.43 2.85 -8.71
N GLN A 266 2.48 2.66 -7.38
CA GLN A 266 1.26 2.59 -6.55
C GLN A 266 0.48 3.91 -6.59
N ARG A 267 1.17 5.05 -6.56
CA ARG A 267 0.55 6.37 -6.66
C ARG A 267 -0.10 6.58 -8.03
N MET A 268 0.50 6.08 -9.11
CA MET A 268 -0.13 6.11 -10.43
C MET A 268 -1.46 5.38 -10.44
N LYS A 269 -1.53 4.19 -9.81
CA LYS A 269 -2.79 3.46 -9.63
C LYS A 269 -3.83 4.29 -8.90
N VAL A 270 -3.46 4.85 -7.73
CA VAL A 270 -4.35 5.69 -6.93
C VAL A 270 -4.87 6.88 -7.73
N VAL A 271 -4.00 7.56 -8.50
CA VAL A 271 -4.45 8.66 -9.36
C VAL A 271 -5.41 8.15 -10.44
N ARG A 272 -5.10 7.04 -11.12
CA ARG A 272 -5.95 6.48 -12.16
C ARG A 272 -7.34 6.11 -11.62
N ASP A 273 -7.40 5.49 -10.45
CA ASP A 273 -8.65 5.11 -9.79
C ASP A 273 -9.44 6.35 -9.34
N TYR A 274 -8.77 7.36 -8.77
CA TYR A 274 -9.37 8.66 -8.48
C TYR A 274 -9.97 9.33 -9.73
N LEU A 275 -9.23 9.35 -10.85
CA LEU A 275 -9.73 9.96 -12.10
C LEU A 275 -10.92 9.18 -12.69
N ALA A 276 -10.98 7.87 -12.46
CA ALA A 276 -12.10 7.01 -12.87
C ALA A 276 -13.36 7.29 -12.06
N ASP A 277 -13.21 7.59 -10.77
CA ASP A 277 -14.34 7.94 -9.90
C ASP A 277 -14.75 9.41 -10.09
N ALA A 278 -13.81 10.35 -10.00
CA ALA A 278 -14.07 11.79 -10.05
C ALA A 278 -14.74 12.26 -11.35
N ARG A 279 -14.44 11.63 -12.51
CA ARG A 279 -15.13 11.93 -13.77
C ARG A 279 -16.64 11.66 -13.72
N ARG A 280 -17.08 10.74 -12.83
CA ARG A 280 -18.48 10.37 -12.69
C ARG A 280 -19.28 11.46 -11.98
N PHE A 281 -18.61 12.32 -11.22
CA PHE A 281 -19.25 13.41 -10.48
C PHE A 281 -20.09 14.31 -11.38
N LEU A 282 -19.53 14.70 -12.53
CA LEU A 282 -20.16 15.58 -13.53
C LEU A 282 -20.87 14.81 -14.65
N HIS A 283 -21.13 13.52 -14.46
CA HIS A 283 -21.88 12.70 -15.42
C HIS A 283 -23.38 13.01 -15.32
N ASP A 284 -24.11 12.91 -16.43
CA ASP A 284 -25.53 13.31 -16.52
C ASP A 284 -26.42 12.61 -15.47
N ASN A 285 -26.13 11.34 -15.16
CA ASN A 285 -26.82 10.60 -14.11
C ASN A 285 -26.73 11.29 -12.73
N ASN A 286 -25.54 11.77 -12.34
CA ASN A 286 -25.38 12.49 -11.07
C ASN A 286 -26.06 13.85 -11.13
N LEU A 287 -25.97 14.55 -12.26
CA LEU A 287 -26.62 15.85 -12.46
C LEU A 287 -28.15 15.72 -12.31
N ALA A 288 -28.76 14.66 -12.86
CA ALA A 288 -30.18 14.36 -12.67
C ALA A 288 -30.52 14.07 -11.20
N VAL A 289 -29.65 13.36 -10.46
CA VAL A 289 -29.84 13.14 -9.02
C VAL A 289 -29.72 14.46 -8.24
N PHE A 290 -28.83 15.37 -8.62
CA PHE A 290 -28.76 16.71 -8.04
C PHE A 290 -30.04 17.53 -8.29
N GLU A 291 -30.57 17.51 -9.51
CA GLU A 291 -31.83 18.21 -9.81
C GLU A 291 -32.98 17.64 -8.99
N LEU A 292 -33.05 16.31 -8.86
CA LEU A 292 -34.04 15.65 -8.01
C LEU A 292 -33.85 16.00 -6.53
N TRP A 293 -32.60 16.00 -6.03
CA TRP A 293 -32.27 16.41 -4.68
C TRP A 293 -32.77 17.82 -4.39
N GLY A 294 -32.59 18.74 -5.33
CA GLY A 294 -33.11 20.12 -5.25
C GLY A 294 -34.62 20.26 -5.10
N THR A 295 -35.39 19.21 -5.40
CA THR A 295 -36.86 19.20 -5.24
C THR A 295 -37.32 18.57 -3.93
N LEU A 296 -36.43 17.91 -3.18
CA LEU A 296 -36.77 17.24 -1.95
C LEU A 296 -36.91 18.24 -0.80
N GLY A 297 -37.86 17.99 0.12
CA GLY A 297 -38.09 18.86 1.29
C GLY A 297 -36.94 18.91 2.28
N ASN A 298 -36.03 17.94 2.25
CA ASN A 298 -34.82 17.88 3.07
C ASN A 298 -33.54 18.26 2.29
N SER A 299 -33.69 18.87 1.11
CA SER A 299 -32.58 19.46 0.37
C SER A 299 -31.91 20.58 1.18
N PRO A 300 -30.57 20.68 1.19
CA PRO A 300 -29.88 21.86 1.72
C PRO A 300 -30.06 23.10 0.82
N PHE A 301 -30.71 22.94 -0.33
CA PHE A 301 -31.01 23.99 -1.30
C PHE A 301 -32.52 24.23 -1.39
N GLU A 302 -32.94 25.50 -1.31
CA GLU A 302 -34.30 25.95 -1.61
C GLU A 302 -34.62 25.75 -3.10
N THR A 303 -33.62 25.98 -3.97
CA THR A 303 -33.68 25.66 -5.40
C THR A 303 -32.32 25.15 -5.84
N LEU A 304 -32.30 24.15 -6.72
CA LEU A 304 -31.08 23.65 -7.36
C LEU A 304 -31.40 23.16 -8.77
N SER A 305 -30.69 23.72 -9.75
CA SER A 305 -30.62 23.21 -11.11
C SER A 305 -29.15 23.03 -11.48
N PHE A 306 -28.80 21.81 -11.85
CA PHE A 306 -27.44 21.44 -12.21
C PHE A 306 -27.49 20.63 -13.50
N ARG A 307 -27.15 21.26 -14.62
CA ARG A 307 -27.35 20.71 -15.96
C ARG A 307 -26.11 20.79 -16.81
N ARG A 308 -26.03 19.89 -17.79
CA ARG A 308 -25.01 19.89 -18.82
C ARG A 308 -25.66 19.93 -20.21
N LYS A 309 -25.16 20.79 -21.09
CA LYS A 309 -25.55 20.86 -22.51
C LYS A 309 -24.30 20.78 -23.38
N GLY A 310 -24.04 19.61 -23.96
CA GLY A 310 -22.76 19.33 -24.60
C GLY A 310 -21.63 19.41 -23.57
N ASN A 311 -20.65 20.28 -23.82
CA ASN A 311 -19.54 20.52 -22.88
C ASN A 311 -19.82 21.63 -21.87
N TRP A 312 -20.95 22.34 -21.97
CA TRP A 312 -21.25 23.44 -21.04
C TRP A 312 -21.96 22.94 -19.79
N LEU A 313 -21.40 23.26 -18.63
CA LEU A 313 -21.99 23.01 -17.32
C LEU A 313 -22.69 24.29 -16.84
N SER A 314 -23.91 24.15 -16.35
CA SER A 314 -24.70 25.22 -15.76
C SER A 314 -25.19 24.80 -14.38
N LEU A 315 -24.81 25.55 -13.36
CA LEU A 315 -25.28 25.41 -11.99
C LEU A 315 -25.99 26.69 -11.58
N LYS A 316 -27.20 26.55 -11.03
CA LYS A 316 -27.91 27.62 -10.32
C LYS A 316 -28.53 27.02 -9.09
N GLY A 317 -28.22 27.54 -7.91
CA GLY A 317 -28.84 27.10 -6.68
C GLY A 317 -28.95 28.22 -5.66
N LYS A 318 -29.88 28.06 -4.72
CA LYS A 318 -30.05 28.93 -3.56
C LYS A 318 -30.07 28.06 -2.32
N SER A 319 -29.13 28.26 -1.42
CA SER A 319 -29.09 27.60 -0.11
C SER A 319 -29.35 28.62 1.00
N TYR A 320 -29.33 28.16 2.25
CA TYR A 320 -29.32 29.05 3.41
C TYR A 320 -28.13 30.02 3.41
N TYR A 321 -27.00 29.62 2.83
CA TYR A 321 -25.78 30.41 2.82
C TYR A 321 -25.71 31.45 1.69
N GLY A 322 -26.60 31.38 0.70
CA GLY A 322 -26.67 32.35 -0.38
C GLY A 322 -27.05 31.76 -1.73
N GLN A 323 -26.81 32.54 -2.78
CA GLN A 323 -26.99 32.13 -4.17
C GLN A 323 -25.67 31.58 -4.72
N HIS A 324 -25.75 30.50 -5.48
CA HIS A 324 -24.62 29.82 -6.10
C HIS A 324 -24.88 29.73 -7.60
N SER A 325 -23.92 30.16 -8.42
CA SER A 325 -24.05 30.08 -9.86
C SER A 325 -22.72 29.77 -10.52
N ALA A 326 -22.68 28.79 -11.42
CA ALA A 326 -21.52 28.55 -12.27
C ALA A 326 -21.96 28.29 -13.70
N TYR A 327 -21.18 28.77 -14.66
CA TYR A 327 -21.41 28.57 -16.07
C TYR A 327 -20.08 28.52 -16.83
N PHE A 328 -19.62 27.31 -17.11
CA PHE A 328 -18.32 27.12 -17.76
C PHE A 328 -18.29 25.90 -18.68
N GLU A 329 -17.37 25.94 -19.64
CA GLU A 329 -17.08 24.83 -20.52
C GLU A 329 -16.18 23.80 -19.84
N LEU A 330 -16.58 22.53 -19.90
CA LEU A 330 -15.81 21.36 -19.53
C LEU A 330 -14.90 20.98 -20.68
N SER A 331 -13.62 20.72 -20.38
CA SER A 331 -12.70 20.20 -21.38
C SER A 331 -13.14 18.79 -21.81
N PRO A 332 -13.16 18.49 -23.12
CA PRO A 332 -13.57 17.17 -23.63
C PRO A 332 -12.69 16.04 -23.09
N GLU A 333 -11.43 16.34 -22.74
CA GLU A 333 -10.48 15.41 -22.12
C GLU A 333 -10.98 14.84 -20.78
N LEU A 334 -11.86 15.55 -20.07
CA LEU A 334 -12.47 15.05 -18.82
C LEU A 334 -13.20 13.71 -19.05
N PHE A 335 -13.81 13.56 -20.24
CA PHE A 335 -14.60 12.39 -20.62
C PHE A 335 -13.86 11.42 -21.54
N SER A 336 -12.60 11.69 -21.89
CA SER A 336 -11.78 10.77 -22.68
C SER A 336 -11.68 9.40 -22.00
N PRO A 337 -11.67 8.30 -22.77
CA PRO A 337 -11.51 6.96 -22.21
C PRO A 337 -10.21 6.88 -21.42
N LEU A 338 -10.26 6.24 -20.25
CA LEU A 338 -9.03 5.97 -19.50
C LEU A 338 -8.18 4.97 -20.28
N PRO A 339 -6.84 5.08 -20.23
CA PRO A 339 -5.97 4.07 -20.81
C PRO A 339 -6.29 2.70 -20.22
N ALA A 340 -6.27 1.67 -21.06
CA ALA A 340 -6.48 0.29 -20.66
C ALA A 340 -5.33 -0.17 -19.74
N ALA A 341 -5.57 -0.10 -18.44
CA ALA A 341 -4.67 -0.57 -17.40
C ALA A 341 -5.39 -1.62 -16.56
N THR A 342 -4.84 -2.83 -16.57
CA THR A 342 -5.23 -3.92 -15.66
C THR A 342 -4.56 -3.71 -14.30
N ASP A 343 -5.04 -4.39 -13.25
CA ASP A 343 -4.36 -4.39 -11.95
C ASP A 343 -2.91 -4.87 -12.05
N SER A 344 -2.61 -5.78 -12.99
CA SER A 344 -1.25 -6.24 -13.28
C SER A 344 -0.33 -5.12 -13.80
N THR A 345 -0.87 -4.06 -14.39
CA THR A 345 -0.07 -2.91 -14.88
C THR A 345 0.61 -2.17 -13.72
N PHE A 346 -0.02 -2.16 -12.53
CA PHE A 346 0.49 -1.46 -11.34
C PHE A 346 0.98 -2.41 -10.24
N PHE A 347 0.90 -3.72 -10.48
CA PHE A 347 1.40 -4.72 -9.55
C PHE A 347 2.93 -4.68 -9.54
N VAL A 348 3.54 -4.68 -8.36
CA VAL A 348 4.99 -4.81 -8.20
C VAL A 348 5.25 -6.00 -7.30
N ALA A 349 5.93 -7.01 -7.84
CA ALA A 349 6.19 -8.26 -7.12
C ALA A 349 6.89 -7.97 -5.78
N GLY A 350 6.42 -8.63 -4.72
CA GLY A 350 7.00 -8.46 -3.37
C GLY A 350 6.70 -7.14 -2.66
N PHE A 351 5.90 -6.23 -3.22
CA PHE A 351 5.58 -4.92 -2.63
C PHE A 351 4.06 -4.64 -2.43
N GLY A 352 3.24 -5.68 -2.29
CA GLY A 352 1.81 -5.57 -1.98
C GLY A 352 1.46 -5.81 -0.50
N LYS A 353 0.31 -5.28 -0.04
CA LYS A 353 -0.31 -5.69 1.22
C LYS A 353 -0.65 -7.18 1.10
N GLY A 354 0.14 -8.06 1.72
CA GLY A 354 -0.04 -9.52 1.70
C GLY A 354 1.19 -10.35 1.31
N ALA A 355 2.35 -9.74 1.03
CA ALA A 355 3.59 -10.46 0.69
C ALA A 355 4.47 -10.77 1.92
N GLN A 356 3.86 -11.20 3.02
CA GLN A 356 4.56 -11.72 4.21
C GLN A 356 4.34 -13.23 4.35
#